data_AF-A0A7L4NRZ0-F1
#
_entry.id   AF-A0A7L4NRZ0-F1
#
_cell.length_a   1.000
_cell.length_b   1.000
_cell.length_c   1.000
_cell.angle_alpha   90.00
_cell.angle_beta   90.00
_cell.angle_gamma   90.00
#
_symmetry.space_group_name_H-M   'P 1'
#
loop_
_entity.id
_entity.type
_entity.pdbx_description
1 polymer ?
#
loop_
_entity_poly.entity_id
_entity_poly.type
_entity_poly.pdbx_seq_one_letter_code
_entity_poly.pdbx_strand_id
1 'polypeptide(L)'
;PKPENAITIAVSSRALFRMEEEQKIYNEQGVEAYVKYQLDHENEPFLPGAAFPFVKALEAVNTQLRQLYPDSEELFDIVLMTNNHAQVGVRLINSINHYGLFIERFCMTGGNSPICYLKAYHTNLYLSSDAEKVSGAIEEGIAAATIFSPSKDLEVSEDQLRVAFDGDAVLFSDESEQIVKAHGLDMFFEHEKAHENKPLAQGPLKGFLEALGKLQKKFYSKGLRMECP
;
A
#
# COMPACT_ATOMS: atom_id res chain seq x y z
N PRO A 1 -2.91 -15.57 -15.37
CA PRO A 1 -4.26 -14.95 -15.28
C PRO A 1 -4.45 -14.45 -13.85
N LYS A 2 -4.99 -13.24 -13.67
CA LYS A 2 -5.30 -12.70 -12.33
C LYS A 2 -6.19 -13.70 -11.59
N PRO A 3 -5.92 -14.02 -10.31
CA PRO A 3 -6.93 -14.65 -9.49
C PRO A 3 -8.07 -13.65 -9.29
N GLU A 4 -9.29 -13.95 -9.75
CA GLU A 4 -10.40 -12.96 -9.78
C GLU A 4 -10.64 -12.32 -8.40
N ASN A 5 -10.30 -13.05 -7.34
CA ASN A 5 -10.54 -12.70 -5.93
C ASN A 5 -9.28 -12.25 -5.17
N ALA A 6 -8.17 -11.94 -5.86
CA ALA A 6 -6.96 -11.48 -5.19
C ALA A 6 -7.10 -10.06 -4.59
N ILE A 7 -6.52 -9.87 -3.41
CA ILE A 7 -6.44 -8.57 -2.73
C ILE A 7 -5.24 -7.81 -3.29
N THR A 8 -5.50 -6.81 -4.13
CA THR A 8 -4.45 -6.07 -4.83
C THR A 8 -3.90 -4.95 -3.97
N ILE A 9 -2.60 -5.02 -3.67
CA ILE A 9 -1.85 -4.01 -2.89
C ILE A 9 -0.85 -3.34 -3.83
N ALA A 10 -1.10 -2.07 -4.14
CA ALA A 10 -0.17 -1.28 -4.94
C ALA A 10 0.81 -0.56 -4.01
N VAL A 11 2.11 -0.70 -4.24
CA VAL A 11 3.17 -0.07 -3.43
C VAL A 11 4.04 0.78 -4.34
N SER A 12 4.34 2.02 -3.95
CA SER A 12 5.24 2.86 -4.73
C SER A 12 6.71 2.44 -4.55
N SER A 13 7.51 2.56 -5.60
CA SER A 13 8.95 2.22 -5.56
C SER A 13 9.72 2.91 -4.42
N ARG A 14 9.39 4.18 -4.13
CA ARG A 14 9.97 4.96 -3.02
C ARG A 14 9.48 4.55 -1.63
N ALA A 15 8.34 3.85 -1.54
CA ALA A 15 7.90 3.26 -0.28
C ALA A 15 8.58 1.90 -0.05
N LEU A 16 8.75 1.11 -1.12
CA LEU A 16 9.37 -0.22 -1.06
C LEU A 16 10.89 -0.15 -0.86
N PHE A 17 11.55 0.81 -1.48
CA PHE A 17 13.01 0.98 -1.48
C PHE A 17 13.41 2.39 -1.10
N ARG A 18 14.57 2.53 -0.44
CA ARG A 18 15.21 3.83 -0.19
C ARG A 18 15.78 4.35 -1.49
N MET A 19 15.26 5.49 -1.94
CA MET A 19 15.60 6.12 -3.21
C MET A 19 15.82 7.63 -3.06
N GLU A 20 16.18 8.09 -1.86
CA GLU A 20 16.33 9.50 -1.53
C GLU A 20 17.46 10.16 -2.31
N GLU A 21 18.58 9.45 -2.52
CA GLU A 21 19.72 9.93 -3.29
C GLU A 21 19.34 10.14 -4.76
N GLU A 22 18.64 9.17 -5.35
CA GLU A 22 18.20 9.22 -6.74
C GLU A 22 17.14 10.30 -6.94
N GLN A 23 16.24 10.47 -5.98
CA GLN A 23 15.28 11.58 -6.00
C GLN A 23 15.99 12.94 -5.94
N LYS A 24 17.05 13.06 -5.14
CA LYS A 24 17.86 14.28 -5.07
C LYS A 24 18.54 14.57 -6.41
N ILE A 25 19.14 13.57 -7.05
CA ILE A 25 19.74 13.72 -8.38
C ILE A 25 18.69 14.16 -9.40
N TYR A 26 17.51 13.53 -9.42
CA TYR A 26 16.42 13.91 -10.32
C TYR A 26 15.99 15.38 -10.12
N ASN A 27 15.82 15.81 -8.86
CA ASN A 27 15.35 17.15 -8.53
C ASN A 27 16.41 18.23 -8.82
N GLU A 28 17.68 17.96 -8.53
CA GLU A 28 18.77 18.95 -8.63
C GLU A 28 19.46 18.97 -9.99
N GLN A 29 19.58 17.81 -10.65
CA GLN A 29 20.38 17.62 -11.86
C GLN A 29 19.55 17.20 -13.08
N GLY A 30 18.26 16.89 -12.89
CA GLY A 30 17.32 16.56 -13.95
C GLY A 30 17.36 15.10 -14.39
N VAL A 31 16.52 14.81 -15.39
CA VAL A 31 16.21 13.43 -15.84
C VAL A 31 17.43 12.72 -16.43
N GLU A 32 18.28 13.40 -17.20
CA GLU A 32 19.43 12.78 -17.87
C GLU A 32 20.47 12.26 -16.86
N ALA A 33 20.81 13.08 -15.86
CA ALA A 33 21.73 12.70 -14.79
C ALA A 33 21.17 11.55 -13.95
N TYR A 34 19.87 11.60 -13.65
CA TYR A 34 19.16 10.54 -12.95
C TYR A 34 19.20 9.21 -13.72
N VAL A 35 18.88 9.22 -15.03
CA VAL A 35 18.91 8.01 -15.86
C VAL A 35 20.32 7.43 -15.92
N LYS A 36 21.34 8.27 -16.12
CA LYS A 36 22.73 7.83 -16.14
C LYS A 36 23.13 7.19 -14.81
N TYR A 37 22.80 7.83 -13.69
CA TYR A 37 23.09 7.28 -12.36
C TYR A 37 22.43 5.91 -12.16
N GLN A 38 21.17 5.74 -12.55
CA GLN A 38 20.46 4.47 -12.44
C GLN A 38 21.09 3.35 -13.28
N LEU A 39 21.61 3.67 -14.47
CA LEU A 39 22.30 2.72 -15.34
C LEU A 39 23.67 2.33 -14.78
N ASP A 40 24.45 3.31 -14.30
CA ASP A 40 25.78 3.08 -13.72
C ASP A 40 25.71 2.18 -12.46
N HIS A 41 24.57 2.21 -11.74
CA HIS A 41 24.34 1.44 -10.51
C HIS A 41 23.30 0.30 -10.69
N GLU A 42 23.05 -0.15 -11.92
CA GLU A 42 21.97 -1.11 -12.21
C GLU A 42 22.05 -2.43 -11.42
N ASN A 43 23.27 -2.85 -11.07
CA ASN A 43 23.56 -4.09 -10.34
C ASN A 43 23.70 -3.88 -8.84
N GLU A 44 23.51 -2.64 -8.35
CA GLU A 44 23.54 -2.31 -6.94
C GLU A 44 22.11 -2.26 -6.40
N PRO A 45 21.70 -3.23 -5.56
CA PRO A 45 20.34 -3.28 -5.05
C PRO A 45 20.06 -2.07 -4.14
N PHE A 46 18.84 -1.51 -4.25
CA PHE A 46 18.39 -0.47 -3.34
C PHE A 46 18.23 -1.01 -1.93
N LEU A 47 18.50 -0.16 -0.92
CA LEU A 47 18.25 -0.55 0.46
C LEU A 47 16.73 -0.69 0.74
N PRO A 48 16.32 -1.58 1.66
CA PRO A 48 14.93 -1.74 2.05
C PRO A 48 14.29 -0.45 2.56
N GLY A 49 13.15 -0.10 1.97
CA GLY A 49 12.32 1.05 2.36
C GLY A 49 11.34 0.73 3.47
N ALA A 50 10.51 1.70 3.82
CA ALA A 50 9.57 1.62 4.93
C ALA A 50 8.44 0.59 4.71
N ALA A 51 8.03 0.34 3.47
CA ALA A 51 7.02 -0.65 3.13
C ALA A 51 7.59 -2.08 2.99
N PHE A 52 8.91 -2.24 3.05
CA PHE A 52 9.56 -3.51 2.77
C PHE A 52 9.16 -4.63 3.75
N PRO A 53 9.19 -4.44 5.09
CA PRO A 53 8.76 -5.48 6.02
C PRO A 53 7.29 -5.86 5.85
N PHE A 54 6.46 -4.88 5.47
CA PHE A 54 5.04 -5.13 5.18
C PHE A 54 4.86 -6.02 3.95
N VAL A 55 5.59 -5.78 2.86
CA VAL A 55 5.58 -6.66 1.67
C VAL A 55 6.03 -8.08 2.03
N LYS A 56 7.08 -8.23 2.84
CA LYS A 56 7.53 -9.54 3.34
C LYS A 56 6.46 -10.26 4.16
N ALA A 57 5.77 -9.55 5.05
CA ALA A 57 4.66 -10.10 5.82
C ALA A 57 3.50 -10.59 4.93
N LEU A 58 3.15 -9.85 3.87
CA LEU A 58 2.14 -10.31 2.90
C LEU A 58 2.57 -11.59 2.18
N GLU A 59 3.85 -11.72 1.82
CA GLU A 59 4.40 -12.94 1.21
C GLU A 59 4.36 -14.13 2.17
N ALA A 60 4.67 -13.91 3.45
CA ALA A 60 4.59 -14.93 4.49
C ALA A 60 3.14 -15.44 4.63
N VAL A 61 2.16 -14.53 4.69
CA VAL A 61 0.73 -14.87 4.72
C VAL A 61 0.33 -15.66 3.47
N ASN A 62 0.74 -15.21 2.28
CA ASN A 62 0.47 -15.89 1.02
C ASN A 62 1.04 -17.31 0.99
N THR A 63 2.26 -17.50 1.50
CA THR A 63 2.92 -18.80 1.57
C THR A 63 2.11 -19.77 2.42
N GLN A 64 1.65 -19.34 3.59
CA GLN A 64 0.79 -20.17 4.45
C GLN A 64 -0.58 -20.43 3.84
N LEU A 65 -1.20 -19.43 3.20
CA LEU A 65 -2.47 -19.61 2.50
C LEU A 65 -2.37 -20.67 1.40
N ARG A 66 -1.30 -20.66 0.60
CA ARG A 66 -1.07 -21.67 -0.44
C ARG A 66 -0.87 -23.07 0.13
N GLN A 67 -0.24 -23.20 1.30
CA GLN A 67 -0.08 -24.50 1.97
C GLN A 67 -1.41 -25.05 2.50
N LEU A 68 -2.23 -24.19 3.11
CA LEU A 68 -3.51 -24.59 3.72
C LEU A 68 -4.65 -24.74 2.70
N TYR A 69 -4.59 -23.96 1.62
CA TYR A 69 -5.62 -23.82 0.60
C TYR A 69 -4.97 -23.70 -0.80
N PRO A 70 -4.43 -24.81 -1.36
CA PRO A 70 -3.66 -24.78 -2.61
C PRO A 70 -4.48 -24.30 -3.82
N ASP A 71 -5.79 -24.55 -3.82
CA ASP A 71 -6.70 -24.12 -4.90
C ASP A 71 -7.29 -22.71 -4.69
N SER A 72 -6.93 -22.03 -3.58
CA SER A 72 -7.49 -20.72 -3.25
C SER A 72 -6.79 -19.60 -4.04
N GLU A 73 -7.61 -18.81 -4.72
CA GLU A 73 -7.19 -17.60 -5.42
C GLU A 73 -7.21 -16.33 -4.54
N GLU A 74 -7.76 -16.41 -3.33
CA GLU A 74 -7.80 -15.29 -2.37
C GLU A 74 -6.43 -15.13 -1.69
N LEU A 75 -5.52 -14.46 -2.38
CA LEU A 75 -4.16 -14.12 -1.93
C LEU A 75 -3.93 -12.61 -2.06
N PHE A 76 -2.86 -12.11 -1.45
CA PHE A 76 -2.36 -10.77 -1.74
C PHE A 76 -1.64 -10.76 -3.08
N ASP A 77 -1.98 -9.79 -3.92
CA ASP A 77 -1.35 -9.53 -5.21
C ASP A 77 -0.66 -8.17 -5.14
N ILE A 78 0.67 -8.18 -5.11
CA ILE A 78 1.48 -6.99 -4.88
C ILE A 78 1.88 -6.40 -6.23
N VAL A 79 1.60 -5.12 -6.42
CA VAL A 79 1.94 -4.37 -7.64
C VAL A 79 2.89 -3.26 -7.31
N LEU A 80 4.05 -3.23 -7.97
CA LEU A 80 4.95 -2.09 -7.86
C LEU A 80 4.51 -0.96 -8.80
N MET A 81 4.30 0.22 -8.22
CA MET A 81 4.01 1.46 -8.92
C MET A 81 5.26 2.34 -8.94
N THR A 82 5.72 2.75 -10.12
CA THR A 82 6.85 3.68 -10.22
C THR A 82 6.56 4.79 -11.22
N ASN A 83 6.98 6.00 -10.85
CA ASN A 83 6.94 7.15 -11.74
C ASN A 83 8.13 7.19 -12.69
N ASN A 84 9.08 6.28 -12.52
CA ASN A 84 10.32 6.30 -13.26
C ASN A 84 10.10 5.81 -14.70
N HIS A 85 10.95 6.28 -15.62
CA HIS A 85 10.94 5.79 -17.00
C HIS A 85 11.30 4.31 -17.08
N ALA A 86 10.79 3.62 -18.11
CA ALA A 86 11.05 2.19 -18.32
C ALA A 86 12.54 1.83 -18.34
N GLN A 87 13.39 2.74 -18.84
CA GLN A 87 14.83 2.55 -18.95
C GLN A 87 15.54 2.36 -17.60
N VAL A 88 14.97 2.85 -16.50
CA VAL A 88 15.56 2.71 -15.15
C VAL A 88 14.88 1.61 -14.32
N GLY A 89 13.98 0.83 -14.92
CA GLY A 89 13.30 -0.28 -14.26
C GLY A 89 14.21 -1.46 -13.92
N VAL A 90 15.36 -1.57 -14.60
CA VAL A 90 16.29 -2.70 -14.44
C VAL A 90 16.81 -2.79 -13.01
N ARG A 91 17.25 -1.66 -12.42
CA ARG A 91 17.74 -1.65 -11.03
C ARG A 91 16.66 -2.04 -10.01
N LEU A 92 15.41 -1.64 -10.25
CA LEU A 92 14.27 -2.05 -9.42
C LEU A 92 14.03 -3.56 -9.50
N ILE A 93 14.04 -4.12 -10.71
CA ILE A 93 13.88 -5.57 -10.93
C ILE A 93 15.05 -6.33 -10.29
N ASN A 94 16.28 -5.86 -10.45
CA ASN A 94 17.46 -6.44 -9.83
C ASN A 94 17.37 -6.41 -8.30
N SER A 95 16.87 -5.33 -7.72
CA SER A 95 16.65 -5.21 -6.28
C SER A 95 15.60 -6.21 -5.79
N ILE A 96 14.48 -6.35 -6.50
CA ILE A 96 13.42 -7.33 -6.19
C ILE A 96 13.96 -8.75 -6.22
N ASN A 97 14.71 -9.08 -7.27
CA ASN A 97 15.34 -10.39 -7.42
C ASN A 97 16.39 -10.65 -6.32
N HIS A 98 17.19 -9.62 -5.98
CA HIS A 98 18.19 -9.69 -4.91
C HIS A 98 17.56 -10.06 -3.56
N TYR A 99 16.40 -9.48 -3.24
CA TYR A 99 15.67 -9.76 -2.01
C TYR A 99 14.69 -10.93 -2.10
N GLY A 100 14.56 -11.56 -3.28
CA GLY A 100 13.62 -12.65 -3.51
C GLY A 100 12.16 -12.26 -3.30
N LEU A 101 11.79 -11.00 -3.59
CA LEU A 101 10.41 -10.53 -3.47
C LEU A 101 9.57 -11.08 -4.63
N PHE A 102 8.38 -11.58 -4.31
CA PHE A 102 7.42 -12.12 -5.27
C PHE A 102 6.47 -11.01 -5.75
N ILE A 103 7.00 -10.15 -6.63
CA ILE A 103 6.25 -9.07 -7.28
C ILE A 103 6.19 -9.37 -8.78
N GLU A 104 5.05 -9.87 -9.25
CA GLU A 104 4.88 -10.25 -10.66
C GLU A 104 4.44 -9.09 -11.55
N ARG A 105 3.93 -8.00 -10.97
CA ARG A 105 3.30 -6.90 -11.70
C ARG A 105 4.00 -5.56 -11.43
N PHE A 106 4.40 -4.92 -12.52
CA PHE A 106 5.07 -3.64 -12.53
C PHE A 106 4.27 -2.64 -13.36
N CYS A 107 4.10 -1.45 -12.83
CA CYS A 107 3.53 -0.33 -13.55
C CYS A 107 4.49 0.85 -13.51
N MET A 108 4.90 1.29 -14.68
CA MET A 108 5.82 2.41 -14.87
C MET A 108 5.02 3.53 -15.55
N THR A 109 4.73 4.60 -14.83
CA THR A 109 3.84 5.66 -15.31
C THR A 109 4.58 6.71 -16.14
N GLY A 110 5.92 6.71 -16.14
CA GLY A 110 6.75 7.65 -16.89
C GLY A 110 6.45 9.11 -16.52
N GLY A 111 6.32 9.39 -15.23
CA GLY A 111 5.99 10.72 -14.71
C GLY A 111 4.49 11.02 -14.59
N ASN A 112 3.61 10.24 -15.23
CA ASN A 112 2.16 10.46 -15.14
C ASN A 112 1.58 10.00 -13.79
N SER A 113 0.35 10.44 -13.51
CA SER A 113 -0.40 10.00 -12.33
C SER A 113 -0.63 8.47 -12.33
N PRO A 114 -0.46 7.79 -11.19
CA PRO A 114 -0.70 6.35 -11.09
C PRO A 114 -2.20 5.98 -11.06
N ILE A 115 -3.10 6.95 -10.86
CA ILE A 115 -4.52 6.73 -10.57
C ILE A 115 -5.21 5.84 -11.62
N CYS A 116 -4.99 6.10 -12.91
CA CYS A 116 -5.60 5.31 -13.98
C CYS A 116 -5.23 3.82 -13.87
N TYR A 117 -3.97 3.54 -13.56
CA TYR A 117 -3.48 2.19 -13.36
C TYR A 117 -4.02 1.57 -12.07
N LEU A 118 -4.05 2.33 -10.97
CA LEU A 118 -4.62 1.87 -9.71
C LEU A 118 -6.08 1.41 -9.87
N LYS A 119 -6.89 2.16 -10.65
CA LYS A 119 -8.26 1.77 -11.00
C LYS A 119 -8.32 0.52 -11.88
N ALA A 120 -7.49 0.47 -12.93
CA ALA A 120 -7.44 -0.67 -13.84
C ALA A 120 -7.04 -1.98 -13.14
N TYR A 121 -6.20 -1.89 -12.12
CA TYR A 121 -5.81 -3.04 -11.30
C TYR A 121 -6.82 -3.40 -10.20
N HIS A 122 -7.90 -2.62 -10.03
CA HIS A 122 -8.85 -2.76 -8.92
C HIS A 122 -8.14 -2.77 -7.56
N THR A 123 -7.24 -1.80 -7.36
CA THR A 123 -6.40 -1.71 -6.16
C THR A 123 -7.25 -1.63 -4.89
N ASN A 124 -7.02 -2.53 -3.94
CA ASN A 124 -7.67 -2.51 -2.63
C ASN A 124 -6.97 -1.58 -1.65
N LEU A 125 -5.65 -1.42 -1.77
CA LEU A 125 -4.84 -0.51 -0.96
C LEU A 125 -3.65 0.01 -1.77
N TYR A 126 -3.47 1.32 -1.80
CA TYR A 126 -2.30 1.98 -2.38
C TYR A 126 -1.42 2.59 -1.29
N LEU A 127 -0.13 2.23 -1.29
CA LEU A 127 0.85 2.70 -0.31
C LEU A 127 1.94 3.48 -1.01
N SER A 128 2.20 4.71 -0.54
CA SER A 128 3.23 5.56 -1.14
C SER A 128 3.89 6.47 -0.12
N SER A 129 5.16 6.80 -0.34
CA SER A 129 5.86 7.85 0.42
C SER A 129 5.50 9.27 -0.02
N ASP A 130 4.68 9.42 -1.05
CA ASP A 130 4.31 10.70 -1.66
C ASP A 130 2.85 11.03 -1.30
N ALA A 131 2.68 12.00 -0.39
CA ALA A 131 1.39 12.39 0.13
C ALA A 131 0.46 13.00 -0.94
N GLU A 132 0.99 13.71 -1.94
CA GLU A 132 0.16 14.29 -3.00
C GLU A 132 -0.47 13.20 -3.85
N LYS A 133 0.29 12.14 -4.17
CA LYS A 133 -0.22 10.97 -4.89
C LYS A 133 -1.25 10.19 -4.07
N VAL A 134 -1.07 10.13 -2.76
CA VAL A 134 -2.02 9.47 -1.85
C VAL A 134 -3.33 10.24 -1.82
N SER A 135 -3.28 11.56 -1.64
CA SER A 135 -4.48 12.41 -1.69
C SER A 135 -5.24 12.25 -3.00
N GLY A 136 -4.54 12.31 -4.15
CA GLY A 136 -5.19 12.11 -5.45
C GLY A 136 -5.81 10.72 -5.63
N ALA A 137 -5.27 9.67 -5.00
CA ALA A 137 -5.88 8.34 -5.01
C ALA A 137 -7.15 8.29 -4.14
N ILE A 138 -7.12 8.93 -2.96
CA ILE A 138 -8.27 9.01 -2.04
C ILE A 138 -9.43 9.78 -2.68
N GLU A 139 -9.15 10.92 -3.34
CA GLU A 139 -10.14 11.73 -4.06
C GLU A 139 -10.87 10.93 -5.15
N GLU A 140 -10.20 9.93 -5.71
CA GLU A 140 -10.72 9.05 -6.76
C GLU A 140 -11.35 7.76 -6.22
N GLY A 141 -11.58 7.70 -4.90
CA GLY A 141 -12.23 6.60 -4.20
C GLY A 141 -11.35 5.36 -3.97
N ILE A 142 -10.03 5.51 -4.09
CA ILE A 142 -9.07 4.42 -3.88
C ILE A 142 -8.54 4.50 -2.46
N ALA A 143 -8.62 3.39 -1.72
CA ALA A 143 -8.03 3.33 -0.39
C ALA A 143 -6.51 3.51 -0.50
N ALA A 144 -5.96 4.54 0.15
CA ALA A 144 -4.55 4.83 0.09
C ALA A 144 -4.01 5.36 1.42
N ALA A 145 -2.72 5.17 1.65
CA ALA A 145 -2.05 5.69 2.84
C ALA A 145 -0.61 6.15 2.52
N THR A 146 -0.21 7.22 3.20
CA THR A 146 1.16 7.72 3.16
C THR A 146 2.02 6.91 4.11
N ILE A 147 3.12 6.36 3.59
CA ILE A 147 4.12 5.67 4.38
C ILE A 147 5.25 6.64 4.75
N PHE A 148 5.58 6.68 6.03
CA PHE A 148 6.68 7.46 6.56
C PHE A 148 7.88 6.55 6.82
N SER A 149 9.04 6.96 6.32
CA SER A 149 10.30 6.31 6.67
C SER A 149 10.62 6.58 8.14
N PRO A 150 10.77 5.54 8.98
CA PRO A 150 11.11 5.74 10.37
C PRO A 150 12.50 6.35 10.50
N SER A 151 12.72 7.17 11.54
CA SER A 151 14.01 7.82 11.80
C SER A 151 15.10 6.86 12.31
N LYS A 152 14.71 5.63 12.64
CA LYS A 152 15.59 4.53 13.05
C LYS A 152 15.14 3.27 12.34
N ASP A 153 16.09 2.38 12.05
CA ASP A 153 15.78 1.04 11.59
C ASP A 153 15.00 0.32 12.70
N LEU A 154 13.73 0.02 12.41
CA LEU A 154 12.85 -0.74 13.29
C LEU A 154 12.94 -2.20 12.86
N GLU A 155 13.33 -3.08 13.78
CA GLU A 155 13.13 -4.52 13.57
C GLU A 155 11.64 -4.81 13.72
N VAL A 156 10.99 -5.04 12.59
CA VAL A 156 9.59 -5.44 12.50
C VAL A 156 9.54 -6.89 12.02
N SER A 157 8.63 -7.68 12.59
CA SER A 157 8.43 -9.07 12.17
C SER A 157 8.04 -9.13 10.70
N GLU A 158 8.79 -9.88 9.91
CA GLU A 158 8.49 -10.16 8.50
C GLU A 158 7.59 -11.39 8.32
N ASP A 159 7.43 -12.21 9.36
CA ASP A 159 6.63 -13.44 9.31
C ASP A 159 5.17 -13.24 9.72
N GLN A 160 4.82 -12.07 10.25
CA GLN A 160 3.50 -11.78 10.78
C GLN A 160 3.00 -10.38 10.41
N LEU A 161 1.84 -10.32 9.75
CA LEU A 161 1.08 -9.13 9.45
C LEU A 161 0.15 -8.77 10.62
N ARG A 162 0.49 -7.69 11.33
CA ARG A 162 -0.38 -7.10 12.36
C ARG A 162 -0.96 -5.80 11.83
N VAL A 163 -2.29 -5.71 11.78
CA VAL A 163 -3.01 -4.51 11.34
C VAL A 163 -3.88 -4.00 12.47
N ALA A 164 -3.72 -2.72 12.79
CA ALA A 164 -4.62 -1.99 13.67
C ALA A 164 -5.24 -0.85 12.87
N PHE A 165 -6.55 -0.67 13.00
CA PHE A 165 -7.27 0.44 12.40
C PHE A 165 -7.70 1.38 13.51
N ASP A 166 -7.44 2.66 13.31
CA ASP A 166 -8.21 3.67 14.02
C ASP A 166 -9.63 3.65 13.45
N GLY A 167 -10.66 3.64 14.29
CA GLY A 167 -12.04 3.50 13.83
C GLY A 167 -12.51 4.77 13.10
N ASP A 168 -12.16 5.91 13.68
CA ASP A 168 -12.60 7.23 13.27
C ASP A 168 -11.82 7.67 12.02
N ALA A 169 -12.52 8.30 11.06
CA ALA A 169 -11.98 8.82 9.80
C ALA A 169 -11.30 7.81 8.83
N VAL A 170 -11.19 6.53 9.20
CA VAL A 170 -10.53 5.48 8.40
C VAL A 170 -11.51 4.39 7.96
N LEU A 171 -12.29 3.84 8.89
CA LEU A 171 -13.34 2.85 8.62
C LEU A 171 -14.70 3.50 8.36
N PHE A 172 -14.89 4.68 8.94
CA PHE A 172 -16.06 5.52 8.80
C PHE A 172 -15.66 6.88 8.20
N SER A 173 -16.60 7.52 7.53
CA SER A 173 -16.41 8.83 6.92
C SER A 173 -16.03 9.88 7.95
N ASP A 174 -15.14 10.80 7.57
CA ASP A 174 -14.71 11.95 8.36
C ASP A 174 -15.74 13.11 8.36
N GLU A 175 -16.94 12.88 7.83
CA GLU A 175 -18.06 13.84 7.75
C GLU A 175 -18.29 14.56 9.08
N SER A 176 -18.33 13.82 10.20
CA SER A 176 -18.52 14.41 11.53
C SER A 176 -17.32 15.27 11.97
N GLU A 177 -16.08 14.90 11.59
CA GLU A 177 -14.88 15.69 11.90
C GLU A 177 -14.79 16.97 11.04
N GLN A 178 -15.23 16.91 9.79
CA GLN A 178 -15.34 18.07 8.91
C GLN A 178 -16.35 19.10 9.45
N ILE A 179 -17.48 18.65 10.00
CA ILE A 179 -18.49 19.52 10.62
C ILE A 179 -17.92 20.23 11.85
N VAL A 180 -17.16 19.50 12.70
CA VAL A 180 -16.46 20.11 13.86
C VAL A 180 -15.46 21.18 13.40
N LYS A 181 -14.65 20.88 12.38
CA LYS A 181 -13.64 21.81 11.85
C LYS A 181 -14.27 23.06 11.20
N ALA A 182 -15.41 22.91 10.53
CA ALA A 182 -16.03 24.00 9.78
C ALA A 182 -17.01 24.84 10.62
N HIS A 183 -17.75 24.24 11.56
CA HIS A 183 -18.87 24.89 12.24
C HIS A 183 -18.83 24.81 13.77
N GLY A 184 -17.79 24.20 14.34
CA GLY A 184 -17.61 24.07 15.79
C GLY A 184 -18.44 22.94 16.41
N LEU A 185 -18.24 22.74 17.72
CA LEU A 185 -18.80 21.60 18.47
C LEU A 185 -20.33 21.63 18.58
N ASP A 186 -20.95 22.80 18.63
CA ASP A 186 -22.40 22.93 18.80
C ASP A 186 -23.17 22.35 17.60
N MET A 187 -22.69 22.63 16.38
CA MET A 187 -23.25 22.07 15.15
C MET A 187 -22.97 20.58 14.99
N PHE A 188 -21.87 20.08 15.54
CA PHE A 188 -21.59 18.64 15.60
C PHE A 188 -22.61 17.91 16.47
N PHE A 189 -22.94 18.43 17.66
CA PHE A 189 -23.95 17.81 18.52
C PHE A 189 -25.33 17.81 17.89
N GLU A 190 -25.72 18.88 17.18
CA GLU A 190 -26.98 18.90 16.44
C GLU A 190 -26.98 17.90 15.26
N HIS A 191 -25.85 17.77 14.56
CA HIS A 191 -25.69 16.81 13.46
C HIS A 191 -25.75 15.36 13.95
N GLU A 192 -24.99 15.01 14.99
CA GLU A 192 -25.00 13.68 15.63
C GLU A 192 -26.38 13.32 16.15
N LYS A 193 -27.07 14.25 16.83
CA LYS A 193 -28.42 14.02 17.34
C LYS A 193 -29.45 13.83 16.21
N ALA A 194 -29.29 14.53 15.09
CA ALA A 194 -30.15 14.37 13.91
C ALA A 194 -29.84 13.10 13.10
N HIS A 195 -28.63 12.55 13.21
CA HIS A 195 -28.13 11.41 12.43
C HIS A 195 -27.83 10.17 13.28
N GLU A 196 -28.24 10.14 14.55
CA GLU A 196 -27.97 9.07 15.53
C GLU A 196 -28.30 7.65 15.03
N ASN A 197 -29.33 7.51 14.18
CA ASN A 197 -29.76 6.22 13.63
C ASN A 197 -29.27 5.97 12.19
N LYS A 198 -28.44 6.84 11.64
CA LYS A 198 -27.83 6.69 10.32
C LYS A 198 -26.39 6.22 10.50
N PRO A 199 -26.04 5.01 10.04
CA PRO A 199 -24.64 4.58 10.02
C PRO A 199 -23.79 5.59 9.27
N LEU A 200 -22.62 5.93 9.81
CA LEU A 200 -21.63 6.77 9.13
C LEU A 200 -21.34 6.21 7.74
N ALA A 201 -21.07 7.09 6.78
CA ALA A 201 -20.67 6.65 5.46
C ALA A 201 -19.37 5.83 5.56
N GLN A 202 -19.16 4.95 4.59
CA GLN A 202 -18.06 4.00 4.65
C GLN A 202 -16.74 4.72 4.36
N GLY A 203 -15.76 4.56 5.25
CA GLY A 203 -14.43 5.10 5.05
C GLY A 203 -13.67 4.36 3.95
N PRO A 204 -12.61 4.98 3.39
CA PRO A 204 -11.89 4.46 2.23
C PRO A 204 -11.27 3.07 2.49
N LEU A 205 -10.88 2.76 3.73
CA LEU A 205 -10.20 1.50 4.07
C LEU A 205 -11.15 0.34 4.42
N LYS A 206 -12.46 0.56 4.43
CA LYS A 206 -13.43 -0.48 4.80
C LYS A 206 -13.32 -1.72 3.91
N GLY A 207 -13.23 -1.55 2.59
CA GLY A 207 -13.14 -2.67 1.65
C GLY A 207 -11.88 -3.53 1.89
N PHE A 208 -10.76 -2.89 2.24
CA PHE A 208 -9.53 -3.58 2.61
C PHE A 208 -9.68 -4.33 3.95
N LEU A 209 -10.28 -3.71 4.97
CA LEU A 209 -10.57 -4.38 6.24
C LEU A 209 -11.45 -5.62 6.06
N GLU A 210 -12.51 -5.54 5.25
CA GLU A 210 -13.38 -6.69 4.98
C GLU A 210 -12.62 -7.84 4.32
N ALA A 211 -11.70 -7.52 3.41
CA ALA A 211 -10.86 -8.50 2.75
C ALA A 211 -9.88 -9.18 3.73
N LEU A 212 -9.23 -8.39 4.61
CA LEU A 212 -8.40 -8.92 5.70
C LEU A 212 -9.21 -9.81 6.65
N GLY A 213 -10.41 -9.39 7.03
CA GLY A 213 -11.29 -10.15 7.91
C GLY A 213 -11.72 -11.50 7.30
N LYS A 214 -11.92 -11.55 5.97
CA LYS A 214 -12.18 -12.82 5.25
C LYS A 214 -10.98 -13.75 5.30
N LEU A 215 -9.77 -13.24 5.05
CA LEU A 215 -8.54 -14.04 5.12
C LEU A 215 -8.28 -14.54 6.54
N GLN A 216 -8.41 -13.68 7.54
CA GLN A 216 -8.22 -14.05 8.95
C GLN A 216 -9.17 -15.19 9.37
N LYS A 217 -10.43 -15.17 8.92
CA LYS A 217 -11.39 -16.26 9.18
C LYS A 217 -10.93 -17.60 8.59
N LYS A 218 -10.22 -17.62 7.47
CA LYS A 218 -9.66 -18.86 6.88
C LYS A 218 -8.58 -19.49 7.75
N PHE A 219 -7.77 -18.69 8.42
CA PHE A 219 -6.79 -19.19 9.39
C PHE A 219 -7.47 -19.71 10.66
N TYR A 220 -8.48 -18.97 11.13
CA TYR A 220 -9.23 -19.37 12.33
C TYR A 220 -9.98 -20.69 12.15
N SER A 221 -10.55 -20.95 10.96
CA SER A 221 -11.22 -22.23 10.68
C SER A 221 -10.26 -23.42 10.65
N LYS A 222 -8.94 -23.18 10.52
CA LYS A 222 -7.88 -24.18 10.64
C LYS A 222 -7.24 -24.24 12.04
N GLY A 223 -7.80 -23.51 13.01
CA GLY A 223 -7.30 -23.47 14.39
C GLY A 223 -6.10 -22.53 14.62
N LEU A 224 -5.65 -21.79 13.60
CA LEU A 224 -4.49 -20.90 13.67
C LEU A 224 -4.86 -19.51 14.19
N ARG A 225 -5.53 -19.43 15.34
CA ARG A 225 -5.99 -18.14 15.90
C ARG A 225 -4.85 -17.36 16.58
N MET A 226 -4.02 -18.05 17.34
CA MET A 226 -2.91 -17.44 18.09
C MET A 226 -1.63 -17.31 17.25
N GLU A 227 -1.50 -18.16 16.22
CA GLU A 227 -0.36 -18.24 15.30
C GLU A 227 -0.75 -17.78 13.90
N CYS A 228 -1.76 -16.91 13.78
CA CYS A 228 -2.13 -16.33 12.50
C CYS A 228 -0.93 -15.52 11.98
N PRO A 229 -0.44 -15.80 10.76
CA PRO A 229 0.53 -14.95 10.11
C PRO A 229 -0.08 -13.58 9.80
#